data_AF-A0A531M5A5-F1
#
_entry.id   AF-A0A531M5A5-F1
#
_cell.length_a   1.000
_cell.length_b   1.000
_cell.length_c   1.000
_cell.angle_alpha   90.00
_cell.angle_beta   90.00
_cell.angle_gamma   90.00
#
_symmetry.space_group_name_H-M   'P 1'
#
loop_
_entity.id
_entity.type
_entity.pdbx_description
1 polymer ?
#
loop_
_entity_poly.entity_id
_entity_poly.type
_entity_poly.pdbx_seq_one_letter_code
_entity_poly.pdbx_strand_id
1 'polypeptide(L)'
;MGMGTATGTSTWKSDIAFALLAALLLLALNAQQGFPQLANPAGDNDSLLQLVEVRDLLAGQGWFDLHQYRMGLEGGFVMHWSR
;
A
#
# COMPACT_ATOMS: atom_id res chain seq x y z
N MET A 1 -26.39 -44.68 31.27
CA MET A 1 -26.81 -43.64 30.31
C MET A 1 -26.20 -42.31 30.78
N GLY A 2 -24.94 -42.06 30.42
CA GLY A 2 -24.22 -40.85 30.82
C GLY A 2 -24.26 -39.84 29.69
N MET A 3 -25.05 -38.77 29.85
CA MET A 3 -25.15 -37.68 28.89
C MET A 3 -23.91 -36.80 29.03
N GLY A 4 -23.02 -36.82 28.03
CA GLY A 4 -21.85 -35.95 27.98
C GLY A 4 -22.25 -34.52 27.63
N THR A 5 -21.77 -33.55 28.40
CA THR A 5 -21.85 -32.12 28.04
C THR A 5 -20.48 -31.66 27.55
N ALA A 6 -20.26 -31.70 26.24
CA ALA A 6 -19.10 -31.07 25.64
C ALA A 6 -19.34 -29.55 25.60
N THR A 7 -18.73 -28.82 26.53
CA THR A 7 -18.75 -27.36 26.54
C THR A 7 -17.81 -26.86 25.44
N GLY A 8 -18.35 -26.54 24.26
CA GLY A 8 -17.58 -25.94 23.18
C GLY A 8 -17.09 -24.54 23.59
N THR A 9 -15.78 -24.37 23.70
CA THR A 9 -15.18 -23.05 23.88
C THR A 9 -15.27 -22.26 22.58
N SER A 10 -15.72 -21.00 22.65
CA SER A 10 -15.87 -20.12 21.49
C SER A 10 -14.49 -19.70 20.94
N THR A 11 -14.11 -20.17 19.74
CA THR A 11 -12.79 -19.96 19.13
C THR A 11 -12.64 -18.70 18.27
N TRP A 12 -13.75 -18.03 17.91
CA TRP A 12 -13.75 -16.98 16.88
C TRP A 12 -12.78 -15.83 17.12
N LYS A 13 -12.50 -15.47 18.39
CA LYS A 13 -11.51 -14.44 18.74
C LYS A 13 -10.09 -14.87 18.37
N SER A 14 -9.75 -16.13 18.63
CA SER A 14 -8.47 -16.71 18.24
C SER A 14 -8.37 -16.79 16.73
N ASP A 15 -9.46 -17.18 16.05
CA ASP A 15 -9.50 -17.26 14.59
C ASP A 15 -9.27 -15.88 13.95
N ILE A 16 -9.91 -14.82 14.46
CA ILE A 16 -9.65 -13.43 14.03
C ILE A 16 -8.22 -13.01 14.33
N ALA A 17 -7.69 -13.32 15.53
CA ALA A 17 -6.32 -12.97 15.88
C ALA A 17 -5.32 -13.63 14.92
N PHE A 18 -5.51 -14.91 14.59
CA PHE A 18 -4.67 -15.59 13.61
C PHE A 18 -4.83 -15.01 12.20
N ALA A 19 -6.05 -14.70 11.76
CA ALA A 19 -6.29 -14.06 10.47
C ALA A 19 -5.60 -12.70 10.37
N LEU A 20 -5.69 -11.87 11.42
CA LEU A 20 -5.02 -10.57 11.48
C LEU A 20 -3.49 -10.71 11.47
N LEU A 21 -2.94 -11.64 12.24
CA LEU A 21 -1.51 -11.91 12.25
C LEU A 21 -1.02 -12.39 10.88
N ALA A 22 -1.75 -13.29 10.23
CA ALA A 22 -1.44 -13.75 8.89
C ALA A 22 -1.51 -12.61 7.86
N ALA A 23 -2.54 -11.75 7.93
CA ALA A 23 -2.68 -10.61 7.04
C ALA A 23 -1.54 -9.59 7.22
N LEU A 24 -1.17 -9.28 8.47
CA LEU A 24 -0.06 -8.38 8.77
C LEU A 24 1.29 -8.96 8.33
N LEU A 25 1.50 -10.27 8.51
CA LEU A 25 2.70 -10.94 8.02
C LEU A 25 2.79 -10.87 6.49
N LEU A 26 1.72 -11.22 5.78
CA LEU A 26 1.68 -11.12 4.33
C LEU A 26 1.89 -9.68 3.86
N LEU A 27 1.26 -8.71 4.51
CA LEU A 27 1.47 -7.29 4.21
C LEU A 27 2.94 -6.89 4.39
N ALA A 28 3.56 -7.28 5.50
CA ALA A 28 4.97 -6.97 5.78
C ALA A 28 5.91 -7.61 4.74
N LEU A 29 5.66 -8.86 4.35
CA LEU A 29 6.44 -9.53 3.31
C LEU A 29 6.30 -8.85 1.95
N ASN A 30 5.08 -8.46 1.56
CA ASN A 30 4.83 -7.71 0.34
C ASN A 30 5.52 -6.34 0.36
N ALA A 31 5.45 -5.61 1.48
CA ALA A 31 6.10 -4.31 1.63
C ALA A 31 7.63 -4.44 1.56
N GLN A 32 8.20 -5.43 2.25
CA GLN A 32 9.65 -5.69 2.25
C GLN A 32 10.17 -5.99 0.83
N GLN A 33 9.36 -6.66 0.01
CA GLN A 33 9.72 -7.00 -1.36
C GLN A 33 9.31 -5.96 -2.41
N GLY A 34 8.41 -5.02 -2.11
CA GLY A 34 7.90 -4.05 -3.08
C GLY A 34 8.44 -2.64 -2.91
N PHE A 35 8.69 -2.18 -1.68
CA PHE A 35 9.16 -0.82 -1.43
C PHE A 35 10.51 -0.49 -2.07
N PRO A 36 11.52 -1.39 -2.05
CA PRO A 36 12.78 -1.12 -2.75
C PRO A 36 12.61 -0.86 -4.27
N GLN A 37 11.55 -1.36 -4.88
CA GLN A 37 11.30 -1.34 -6.31
C GLN A 37 10.68 -0.02 -6.74
N LEU A 38 9.99 0.68 -5.82
CA LEU A 38 9.44 2.01 -6.07
C LEU A 38 10.53 3.02 -6.45
N ALA A 39 11.73 2.87 -5.88
CA ALA A 39 12.87 3.73 -6.11
C ALA A 39 13.92 3.12 -7.07
N ASN A 40 13.62 1.98 -7.71
CA ASN A 40 14.57 1.29 -8.58
C ASN A 40 14.67 1.99 -9.95
N PRO A 41 15.83 2.59 -10.31
CA PRO A 41 15.99 3.31 -11.59
C PRO A 41 15.98 2.40 -12.82
N ALA A 42 16.19 1.09 -12.63
CA ALA A 42 16.07 0.08 -13.68
C ALA A 42 14.70 -0.62 -13.67
N GLY A 43 13.78 -0.15 -12.82
CA GLY A 43 12.44 -0.70 -12.65
C GLY A 43 11.40 0.00 -13.50
N ASP A 44 10.16 -0.01 -13.02
CA ASP A 44 9.05 0.71 -13.64
C ASP A 44 9.19 2.22 -13.43
N ASN A 45 9.18 2.98 -14.51
CA ASN A 45 9.28 4.44 -14.47
C ASN A 45 8.07 5.08 -13.79
N ASP A 46 6.87 4.47 -13.91
CA ASP A 46 5.66 5.03 -13.33
C ASP A 46 5.74 5.02 -11.80
N SER A 47 6.35 3.99 -11.22
CA SER A 47 6.61 3.90 -9.78
C SER A 47 7.46 5.07 -9.25
N LEU A 48 8.49 5.49 -9.99
CA LEU A 48 9.30 6.67 -9.65
C LEU A 48 8.49 7.97 -9.76
N LEU A 49 7.67 8.08 -10.80
CA LEU A 49 6.82 9.25 -11.01
C LEU A 49 5.76 9.39 -9.90
N GLN A 50 5.19 8.29 -9.43
CA GLN A 50 4.29 8.28 -8.26
C GLN A 50 5.01 8.73 -6.98
N LEU A 51 6.28 8.36 -6.78
CA LEU A 51 7.07 8.90 -5.66
C LEU A 51 7.30 10.42 -5.78
N VAL A 52 7.46 10.94 -7.00
CA VAL A 52 7.53 12.39 -7.21
C VAL A 52 6.21 13.07 -6.86
N GLU A 53 5.07 12.51 -7.26
CA GLU A 53 3.74 13.01 -6.86
C GLU A 53 3.55 13.04 -5.34
N VAL A 54 3.93 11.98 -4.63
CA VAL A 54 3.88 11.94 -3.17
C VAL A 54 4.78 13.01 -2.56
N ARG A 55 6.01 13.18 -3.10
CA ARG A 55 6.93 14.22 -2.65
C ARG A 55 6.34 15.62 -2.84
N ASP A 56 5.69 15.87 -3.97
CA ASP A 56 5.08 17.16 -4.25
C ASP A 56 3.86 17.44 -3.39
N LEU A 57 3.02 16.43 -3.12
CA LEU A 57 1.94 16.54 -2.14
C LEU A 57 2.49 16.91 -0.75
N LEU A 58 3.55 16.23 -0.29
CA LEU A 58 4.20 16.54 0.98
C LEU A 58 4.87 17.94 0.96
N ALA A 59 5.24 18.44 -0.21
CA ALA A 59 5.76 19.79 -0.40
C ALA A 59 4.66 20.86 -0.56
N GLY A 60 3.38 20.48 -0.48
CA GLY A 60 2.23 21.41 -0.48
C GLY A 60 1.45 21.48 -1.79
N GLN A 61 1.76 20.66 -2.80
CA GLN A 61 0.93 20.53 -4.00
C GLN A 61 -0.46 20.02 -3.60
N GLY A 62 -1.52 20.66 -4.10
CA GLY A 62 -2.89 20.34 -3.71
C GLY A 62 -3.27 18.89 -4.03
N TRP A 63 -4.21 18.29 -3.29
CA TRP A 63 -4.60 16.87 -3.46
C TRP A 63 -5.07 16.51 -4.89
N PHE A 64 -5.70 17.45 -5.61
CA PHE A 64 -6.22 17.25 -6.97
C PHE A 64 -5.29 17.77 -8.07
N ASP A 65 -4.15 18.36 -7.70
CA ASP A 65 -3.18 18.86 -8.67
C ASP A 65 -2.24 17.73 -9.10
N LEU A 66 -2.57 17.06 -10.20
CA LEU A 66 -1.77 15.97 -10.78
C LEU A 66 -0.74 16.47 -11.81
N HIS A 67 -0.44 17.77 -11.80
CA HIS A 67 0.47 18.37 -12.76
C HIS A 67 1.94 18.15 -12.35
N GLN A 68 2.76 17.63 -13.25
CA GLN A 68 4.19 17.44 -13.06
C GLN A 68 4.96 18.59 -13.73
N TYR A 69 5.13 19.69 -13.00
CA TYR A 69 5.75 20.91 -13.51
C TYR A 69 7.24 20.79 -13.86
N ARG A 70 7.93 19.74 -13.37
CA ARG A 70 9.38 19.54 -13.54
C ARG A 70 9.73 18.51 -14.61
N MET A 71 8.74 17.99 -15.35
CA MET A 71 8.94 16.91 -16.31
C MET A 71 8.27 17.20 -17.65
N GLY A 72 8.92 16.80 -18.74
CA GLY A 72 8.44 17.04 -20.09
C GLY A 72 8.89 18.38 -20.66
N LEU A 73 8.12 18.87 -21.63
CA LEU A 73 8.35 20.17 -22.27
C LEU A 73 7.97 21.32 -21.33
N GLU A 74 8.26 22.55 -21.75
CA GLU A 74 7.93 23.76 -21.01
C GLU A 74 6.45 23.77 -20.58
N GLY A 75 6.21 23.97 -19.29
CA GLY A 75 4.90 23.89 -18.66
C GLY A 75 4.63 22.58 -17.94
N GLY A 76 5.21 21.46 -18.37
CA GLY A 76 5.00 20.12 -17.81
C GLY A 76 3.78 19.39 -18.40
N PHE A 77 3.31 18.32 -17.73
CA PHE A 77 2.09 17.61 -18.13
C PHE A 77 1.29 17.10 -16.93
N VAL A 78 0.00 16.81 -17.17
CA VAL A 78 -0.91 16.20 -16.19
C VAL A 78 -0.77 14.69 -16.23
N MET A 79 -0.65 14.07 -15.05
CA MET A 79 -0.59 12.62 -14.92
C MET A 79 -1.96 12.00 -15.19
N HIS A 80 -1.96 10.86 -15.86
CA HIS A 80 -3.20 10.22 -16.32
C HIS A 80 -3.89 9.37 -15.24
N TRP A 81 -3.21 9.12 -14.12
CA TRP A 81 -3.74 8.40 -12.97
C TRP A 81 -4.10 9.35 -11.82
N SER A 82 -4.96 8.90 -10.91
CA SER A 82 -5.20 9.61 -9.65
C SER A 82 -4.16 9.25 -8.59
N ARG A 83 -4.06 10.11 -7.59
CA ARG A 83 -3.48 9.75 -6.29
C ARG A 83 -4.47 8.96 -5.43
#